data_AF-A0A0S7EUY9-F1
#
_entry.id   AF-A0A0S7EUY9-F1
#
_cell.length_a   1.000
_cell.length_b   1.000
_cell.length_c   1.000
_cell.angle_alpha   90.00
_cell.angle_beta   90.00
_cell.angle_gamma   90.00
#
_symmetry.space_group_name_H-M   'P 1'
#
loop_
_entity.id
_entity.type
_entity.pdbx_description
1 polymer ?
#
loop_
_entity_poly.entity_id
_entity_poly.type
_entity_poly.pdbx_seq_one_letter_code
_entity_poly.pdbx_strand_id
1 'polypeptide(L)'
;MSSKDIATELTNYDWELFTAMHEVELVYYIFGRHKFPGATTANLERFVRHFNVVQHWVVTELCLCEDLVKRAILLKKFIKIAAVLKEQRNLNSFFAVMFGLSNSAVQRLYKTWEVSRHDIII
;
A
#
# COMPACT_ATOMS: atom_id res chain seq x y z
N MET A 1 8.94 1.21 -15.38
CA MET A 1 7.56 1.63 -15.05
C MET A 1 7.59 2.98 -14.35
N SER A 2 6.79 3.92 -14.84
CA SER A 2 6.58 5.23 -14.22
C SER A 2 5.79 5.10 -12.92
N SER A 3 5.79 6.14 -12.07
CA SER A 3 4.94 6.16 -10.87
C SER A 3 3.45 6.07 -11.23
N LYS A 4 3.05 6.66 -12.37
CA LYS A 4 1.67 6.61 -12.85
C LYS A 4 1.29 5.21 -13.30
N ASP A 5 2.17 4.50 -14.02
CA ASP A 5 1.90 3.13 -14.47
C ASP A 5 1.67 2.22 -13.26
N ILE A 6 2.55 2.30 -12.25
CA ILE A 6 2.44 1.50 -11.03
C ILE A 6 1.14 1.81 -10.28
N ALA A 7 0.80 3.10 -10.12
CA ALA A 7 -0.44 3.49 -9.44
C ALA A 7 -1.68 3.00 -10.20
N THR A 8 -1.67 3.06 -11.53
CA THR A 8 -2.76 2.52 -12.36
C THR A 8 -2.91 1.02 -12.19
N GLU A 9 -1.83 0.24 -12.24
CA GLU A 9 -1.91 -1.21 -12.04
C GLU A 9 -2.39 -1.59 -10.63
N LEU A 10 -1.91 -0.89 -9.59
CA LEU A 10 -2.43 -1.07 -8.22
C LEU A 10 -3.92 -0.76 -8.13
N THR A 11 -4.37 0.33 -8.76
CA THR A 11 -5.79 0.72 -8.77
C THR A 11 -6.67 -0.28 -9.51
N ASN A 12 -6.23 -0.77 -10.66
CA ASN A 12 -6.98 -1.78 -11.40
C ASN A 12 -7.13 -3.06 -10.57
N TYR A 13 -6.03 -3.53 -9.97
CA TYR A 13 -6.06 -4.75 -9.18
C TYR A 13 -6.85 -4.59 -7.86
N ASP A 14 -6.69 -3.47 -7.16
CA ASP A 14 -7.53 -3.14 -5.99
C ASP A 14 -9.02 -3.14 -6.35
N TRP A 15 -9.37 -2.60 -7.52
CA TRP A 15 -10.74 -2.57 -8.00
C TRP A 15 -11.28 -3.98 -8.28
N GLU A 16 -10.49 -4.85 -8.91
CA GLU A 16 -10.86 -6.26 -9.12
C GLU A 16 -11.11 -6.98 -7.79
N LEU A 17 -10.23 -6.80 -6.80
CA LEU A 17 -10.41 -7.40 -5.47
C LEU A 17 -11.64 -6.84 -4.74
N PHE A 18 -11.85 -5.52 -4.82
CA PHE A 18 -12.97 -4.85 -4.17
C PHE A 18 -14.31 -5.27 -4.77
N THR A 19 -14.39 -5.36 -6.11
CA THR A 19 -15.61 -5.80 -6.82
C THR A 19 -15.92 -7.28 -6.67
N ALA A 20 -14.90 -8.12 -6.43
CA ALA A 20 -15.09 -9.53 -6.11
C ALA A 20 -15.64 -9.75 -4.68
N MET A 21 -15.48 -8.77 -3.78
CA MET A 21 -15.93 -8.87 -2.39
C MET A 21 -17.43 -8.62 -2.28
N HIS A 22 -18.17 -9.62 -1.80
CA HIS A 22 -19.60 -9.45 -1.53
C HIS A 22 -19.82 -8.76 -0.18
N GLU A 23 -20.80 -7.87 -0.08
CA GLU A 23 -21.10 -7.12 1.16
C GLU A 23 -21.40 -8.03 2.37
N VAL A 24 -21.98 -9.20 2.12
CA VAL A 24 -22.26 -10.21 3.16
C VAL A 24 -20.98 -10.75 3.83
N GLU A 25 -19.84 -10.73 3.13
CA GLU A 25 -18.55 -11.15 3.70
C GLU A 25 -18.15 -10.25 4.87
N LEU A 26 -18.50 -8.96 4.82
CA LEU A 26 -18.28 -8.02 5.93
C LEU A 26 -19.11 -8.41 7.15
N VAL A 27 -20.37 -8.82 6.95
CA VAL A 27 -21.25 -9.30 8.04
C VAL A 27 -20.63 -10.54 8.69
N TYR A 28 -20.24 -11.53 7.89
CA TYR A 28 -19.62 -12.76 8.40
C TYR A 28 -18.31 -12.49 9.14
N TYR A 29 -17.51 -11.54 8.66
CA TYR A 29 -16.27 -11.14 9.29
C TYR A 29 -16.49 -10.46 10.65
N ILE A 30 -17.41 -9.50 10.72
CA ILE A 30 -17.69 -8.72 11.94
C ILE A 30 -18.31 -9.58 13.04
N PHE A 31 -19.33 -10.38 12.70
CA PHE A 31 -20.05 -11.18 13.68
C PHE A 31 -19.37 -12.51 14.02
N GLY A 32 -18.37 -12.88 13.22
CA GLY A 32 -17.57 -14.09 13.36
C GLY A 32 -18.13 -15.26 12.55
N ARG A 33 -17.26 -15.87 11.74
CA ARG A 33 -17.57 -17.01 10.86
C ARG A 33 -18.23 -18.20 11.57
N HIS A 34 -17.92 -18.43 12.84
CA HIS A 34 -18.49 -19.53 13.64
C HIS A 34 -20.02 -19.45 13.77
N LYS A 35 -20.62 -18.26 13.61
CA LYS A 35 -22.08 -18.07 13.65
C LYS A 35 -22.77 -18.39 12.33
N PHE A 36 -22.01 -18.58 11.25
CA PHE A 36 -22.53 -18.80 9.90
C PHE A 36 -21.84 -20.03 9.27
N PRO A 37 -22.27 -21.26 9.62
CA PRO A 37 -21.70 -22.47 9.05
C PRO A 37 -21.77 -22.46 7.52
N GLY A 38 -20.64 -22.73 6.85
CA GLY A 38 -20.53 -22.68 5.38
C GLY A 38 -20.32 -21.30 4.76
N ALA A 39 -20.31 -20.23 5.57
CA ALA A 39 -19.98 -18.89 5.09
C ALA A 39 -18.49 -18.72 4.79
N THR A 40 -18.19 -17.91 3.77
CA THR A 40 -16.82 -17.57 3.36
C THR A 40 -16.60 -16.07 3.48
N THR A 41 -15.35 -15.68 3.78
CA THR A 41 -14.85 -14.30 3.81
C THR A 41 -13.61 -14.14 2.94
N ALA A 42 -13.43 -15.05 1.98
CA ALA A 42 -12.18 -15.20 1.24
C ALA A 42 -11.81 -13.97 0.41
N ASN A 43 -12.78 -13.28 -0.21
CA ASN A 43 -12.48 -12.10 -1.02
C ASN A 43 -12.15 -10.90 -0.13
N LEU A 44 -12.90 -10.72 0.97
CA LEU A 44 -12.57 -9.72 1.99
C LEU A 44 -11.16 -9.94 2.55
N GLU A 45 -10.82 -11.18 2.93
CA GLU A 45 -9.48 -11.51 3.44
C GLU A 45 -8.40 -11.28 2.39
N ARG A 46 -8.68 -11.57 1.11
CA ARG A 46 -7.76 -11.29 0.00
C ARG A 46 -7.54 -9.79 -0.17
N PHE A 47 -8.59 -8.98 -0.09
CA PHE A 47 -8.52 -7.51 -0.16
C PHE A 47 -7.70 -6.94 1.00
N VAL A 48 -7.99 -7.34 2.24
CA VAL A 48 -7.24 -6.94 3.44
C VAL A 48 -5.78 -7.39 3.36
N ARG A 49 -5.51 -8.61 2.89
CA ARG A 49 -4.15 -9.11 2.70
C ARG A 49 -3.39 -8.28 1.68
N HIS A 50 -4.04 -7.84 0.59
CA HIS A 50 -3.38 -7.05 -0.44
C HIS A 50 -2.88 -5.71 0.11
N PHE A 51 -3.67 -5.03 0.96
CA PHE A 51 -3.21 -3.83 1.68
C PHE A 51 -1.88 -4.08 2.41
N ASN A 52 -1.82 -5.17 3.18
CA ASN A 52 -0.60 -5.53 3.91
C ASN A 52 0.56 -5.85 2.95
N VAL A 53 0.32 -6.54 1.83
CA VAL A 53 1.36 -6.81 0.84
C VAL A 53 1.95 -5.52 0.28
N VAL A 54 1.11 -4.55 -0.11
CA VAL A 54 1.59 -3.25 -0.63
C VAL A 54 2.37 -2.50 0.45
N GLN A 55 1.86 -2.46 1.68
CA GLN A 55 2.54 -1.81 2.80
C GLN A 55 3.93 -2.43 3.09
N HIS A 56 4.04 -3.76 3.10
CA HIS A 56 5.32 -4.44 3.32
C HIS A 56 6.25 -4.34 2.12
N TRP A 57 5.73 -4.25 0.90
CA TRP A 57 6.52 -4.04 -0.31
C TRP A 57 7.29 -2.72 -0.23
N VAL A 58 6.64 -1.61 0.15
CA VAL A 58 7.32 -0.31 0.35
C VAL A 58 8.48 -0.42 1.34
N VAL A 59 8.23 -1.05 2.49
CA VAL A 59 9.26 -1.24 3.54
C VAL A 59 10.41 -2.08 3.01
N THR A 60 10.11 -3.18 2.34
CA THR A 60 11.10 -4.14 1.84
C THR A 60 12.02 -3.49 0.81
N GLU A 61 11.46 -2.82 -0.19
CA GLU A 61 12.24 -2.16 -1.25
C GLU A 61 13.17 -1.08 -0.66
N LEU A 62 12.67 -0.28 0.28
CA LEU A 62 13.47 0.76 0.92
C LEU A 62 14.56 0.18 1.83
N CYS A 63 14.27 -0.86 2.59
CA CYS A 63 15.23 -1.46 3.51
C CYS A 63 16.31 -2.29 2.81
N LEU A 64 16.00 -2.92 1.68
CA LEU A 64 16.95 -3.72 0.90
C LEU A 64 17.81 -2.89 -0.05
N CYS A 65 17.43 -1.65 -0.35
CA CYS A 65 18.25 -0.78 -1.20
C CYS A 65 19.43 -0.21 -0.40
N GLU A 66 20.64 -0.75 -0.57
CA GLU A 66 21.82 -0.33 0.22
C GLU A 66 22.34 1.07 -0.17
N ASP A 67 22.34 1.39 -1.47
CA ASP A 67 22.84 2.65 -2.00
C ASP A 67 21.96 3.84 -1.60
N LEU A 68 22.56 4.84 -0.96
CA LEU A 68 21.84 5.98 -0.38
C LEU A 68 21.10 6.81 -1.45
N VAL A 69 21.72 7.05 -2.60
CA VAL A 69 21.17 7.91 -3.65
C VAL A 69 20.02 7.20 -4.34
N LYS A 70 20.19 5.93 -4.69
CA LYS A 70 19.13 5.09 -5.26
C LYS A 70 17.96 4.94 -4.29
N ARG A 71 18.23 4.74 -2.99
CA ARG A 71 17.19 4.65 -1.96
C ARG A 71 16.41 5.95 -1.81
N ALA A 72 17.07 7.12 -1.91
CA ALA A 72 16.40 8.42 -1.91
C ALA A 72 15.49 8.60 -3.14
N ILE A 73 15.94 8.17 -4.32
CA ILE A 73 15.12 8.17 -5.55
C ILE A 73 13.90 7.25 -5.37
N LEU A 74 14.09 6.06 -4.80
CA LEU A 74 13.03 5.10 -4.53
C LEU A 74 11.99 5.65 -3.53
N LEU A 75 12.45 6.30 -2.46
CA LEU A 75 11.58 6.97 -1.50
C LEU A 75 10.71 8.06 -2.16
N LYS A 76 11.31 8.93 -2.97
CA LYS A 76 10.58 9.92 -3.77
C LYS A 76 9.60 9.25 -4.73
N LYS A 77 9.97 8.11 -5.32
CA LYS A 77 9.10 7.35 -6.23
C LYS A 77 7.85 6.85 -5.51
N PHE A 78 7.97 6.31 -4.29
CA PHE A 78 6.81 5.89 -3.50
C PHE A 78 5.90 7.05 -3.11
N ILE A 79 6.45 8.21 -2.75
CA ILE A 79 5.66 9.41 -2.48
C ILE A 79 4.88 9.85 -3.74
N LYS A 80 5.52 9.82 -4.91
CA LYS A 80 4.85 10.11 -6.19
C LYS A 80 3.76 9.08 -6.51
N ILE A 81 3.99 7.79 -6.25
CA ILE A 81 2.96 6.75 -6.41
C ILE A 81 1.76 7.06 -5.50
N ALA A 82 2.01 7.38 -4.22
CA ALA A 82 0.95 7.75 -3.27
C ALA A 82 0.14 8.97 -3.75
N ALA A 83 0.81 10.01 -4.27
CA ALA A 83 0.13 11.18 -4.82
C ALA A 83 -0.82 10.80 -5.98
N VAL A 84 -0.36 9.99 -6.93
CA VAL A 84 -1.20 9.52 -8.05
C VAL A 84 -2.35 8.63 -7.57
N LEU A 85 -2.11 7.72 -6.62
CA LEU A 85 -3.17 6.88 -6.03
C LEU A 85 -4.27 7.73 -5.38
N LYS A 86 -3.88 8.81 -4.68
CA LYS A 86 -4.82 9.77 -4.09
C LYS A 86 -5.62 10.51 -5.16
N GLU A 87 -4.99 10.93 -6.25
CA GLU A 87 -5.68 11.55 -7.41
C GLU A 87 -6.68 10.59 -8.07
N GLN A 88 -6.32 9.31 -8.17
CA GLN A 88 -7.17 8.24 -8.68
C GLN A 88 -8.28 7.82 -7.70
N ARG A 89 -8.33 8.41 -6.49
CA ARG A 89 -9.23 8.05 -5.38
C ARG A 89 -9.07 6.61 -4.89
N ASN A 90 -7.97 5.94 -5.22
CA ASN A 90 -7.61 4.67 -4.61
C ASN A 90 -6.98 4.93 -3.23
N LEU A 91 -7.84 5.15 -2.24
CA LEU A 91 -7.42 5.45 -0.88
C LEU A 91 -6.82 4.22 -0.17
N ASN A 92 -7.19 3.00 -0.58
CA ASN A 92 -6.69 1.77 0.02
C ASN A 92 -5.17 1.63 -0.18
N SER A 93 -4.73 1.60 -1.44
CA SER A 93 -3.29 1.54 -1.75
C SER A 93 -2.55 2.83 -1.36
N PHE A 94 -3.20 4.00 -1.42
CA PHE A 94 -2.60 5.24 -0.90
C PHE A 94 -2.18 5.08 0.57
N PHE A 95 -3.10 4.64 1.43
CA PHE A 95 -2.79 4.43 2.84
C PHE A 95 -1.81 3.27 3.05
N ALA A 96 -1.86 2.21 2.25
CA ALA A 96 -0.88 1.12 2.33
C ALA A 96 0.55 1.64 2.10
N VAL A 97 0.74 2.48 1.08
CA VAL A 97 2.03 3.12 0.79
C VAL A 97 2.43 4.06 1.93
N MET A 98 1.52 4.90 2.41
CA MET A 98 1.80 5.82 3.51
C MET A 98 2.19 5.08 4.79
N PHE A 99 1.53 3.97 5.12
CA PHE A 99 1.87 3.14 6.28
C PHE A 99 3.22 2.46 6.11
N GLY A 100 3.56 2.05 4.89
CA GLY A 100 4.90 1.55 4.58
C GLY A 100 5.97 2.62 4.80
N LEU A 101 5.72 3.86 4.35
CA LEU A 101 6.63 4.99 4.57
C LEU A 101 6.74 5.39 6.05
N SER A 102 5.65 5.32 6.81
CA SER A 102 5.60 5.60 8.25
C SER A 102 6.12 4.46 9.13
N ASN A 103 6.47 3.31 8.55
CA ASN A 103 7.02 2.18 9.30
C ASN A 103 8.33 2.57 9.99
N SER A 104 8.54 2.11 11.24
CA SER A 104 9.72 2.43 12.04
C SER A 104 11.04 2.08 11.35
N ALA A 105 11.08 1.01 10.55
CA ALA A 105 12.25 0.58 9.79
C ALA A 105 12.62 1.59 8.68
N VAL A 106 11.63 2.27 8.11
CA VAL A 106 11.81 3.29 7.07
C VAL A 106 12.07 4.67 7.69
N GLN A 107 11.35 5.02 8.75
CA GLN A 107 11.50 6.31 9.46
C GLN A 107 12.91 6.51 10.05
N ARG A 108 13.56 5.42 10.51
CA ARG A 108 14.95 5.48 11.02
C ARG A 108 16.02 5.73 9.94
N LEU A 109 15.67 5.73 8.65
CA LEU A 109 16.60 5.99 7.55
C LEU A 109 16.85 7.51 7.36
N TYR A 110 17.26 8.20 8.43
CA TYR A 110 17.32 9.67 8.50
C TYR A 110 18.11 10.30 7.35
N LYS A 111 19.27 9.73 6.97
CA LYS A 111 20.09 10.22 5.84
C LYS A 111 19.31 10.20 4.51
N THR A 112 18.47 9.18 4.30
CA THR A 112 17.64 9.08 3.09
C THR A 112 16.57 10.16 3.07
N TRP A 113 15.92 10.41 4.20
CA TRP A 113 14.93 11.49 4.36
C TRP A 113 15.55 12.88 4.20
N GLU A 114 16.76 13.11 4.70
CA GLU A 114 17.51 14.37 4.51
C GLU A 114 17.81 14.67 3.04
N VAL A 115 18.37 13.71 2.32
CA VAL A 115 18.66 13.85 0.88
C VAL A 115 17.37 14.10 0.10
N SER A 116 16.24 13.58 0.58
CA SER A 116 14.97 13.71 -0.12
C SER A 116 14.19 14.97 0.23
N ARG A 117 14.51 15.63 1.35
CA ARG A 117 13.77 16.79 1.91
C ARG A 117 13.75 18.03 1.02
N HIS A 118 14.74 18.24 0.17
CA HIS A 118 14.79 19.40 -0.73
C HIS A 118 13.72 19.35 -1.83
N ASP A 119 13.13 18.17 -2.11
CA ASP A 119 12.13 17.97 -3.16
C ASP A 119 10.78 17.47 -2.62
N ILE A 120 10.66 17.24 -1.31
CA ILE A 120 9.45 16.70 -0.67
C ILE A 120 8.83 17.82 0.16
N ILE A 121 7.99 18.63 -0.48
CA ILE A 121 7.00 19.45 0.22
C ILE A 121 5.71 18.62 0.22
N ILE A 122 5.40 18.03 1.37
CA ILE A 122 4.06 17.48 1.67
C ILE A 122 3.36 18.51 2.54
#